data_AF-A0A096CHD7-F1
#
_entry.id   AF-A0A096CHD7-F1
#
_cell.length_a   1.000
_cell.length_b   1.000
_cell.length_c   1.000
_cell.angle_alpha   90.00
_cell.angle_beta   90.00
_cell.angle_gamma   90.00
#
_symmetry.space_group_name_H-M   'P 1'
#
loop_
_entity.id
_entity.type
_entity.pdbx_description
1 polymer ?
#
loop_
_entity_poly.entity_id
_entity_poly.type
_entity_poly.pdbx_seq_one_letter_code
_entity_poly.pdbx_strand_id
1 'polypeptide(L)'
;MEQQELYRYYSTQRPVDIGTYPKDPDNPLTGFLNYDERTSVEHGAFRAWGEVIYRSPLTPDQIYQYELRPSRDNPDVRRTMAEQAQVVGIWEMRNHVPENRRMTRYVHPGKFIAGKRVTPEELARQCRLAQDYPFVYTRGPRPKKSPQIEGR
;
A
#
# COMPACT_ATOMS: atom_id res chain seq x y z
N MET A 1 1.75 -8.65 29.40
CA MET A 1 1.08 -7.37 29.12
C MET A 1 0.66 -7.42 27.67
N GLU A 2 -0.64 -7.49 27.38
CA GLU A 2 -1.12 -7.33 26.01
C GLU A 2 -0.83 -5.88 25.59
N GLN A 3 0.01 -5.69 24.58
CA GLN A 3 0.12 -4.38 23.96
C GLN A 3 -1.20 -4.15 23.21
N GLN A 4 -1.99 -3.19 23.70
CA GLN A 4 -3.22 -2.80 23.01
C GLN A 4 -2.86 -2.30 21.61
N GLU A 5 -3.42 -2.92 20.57
CA GLU A 5 -3.21 -2.47 19.20
C GLU A 5 -3.86 -1.09 19.02
N LEU A 6 -3.09 -0.12 18.52
CA LEU A 6 -3.54 1.24 18.25
C LEU A 6 -3.68 1.47 16.75
N TYR A 7 -4.62 2.32 16.38
CA TYR A 7 -4.90 2.69 14.99
C TYR A 7 -4.40 4.11 14.73
N ARG A 8 -3.44 4.24 13.81
CA ARG A 8 -2.86 5.51 13.39
C ARG A 8 -3.46 5.94 12.05
N TYR A 9 -3.73 7.24 11.94
CA TYR A 9 -4.13 7.87 10.69
C TYR A 9 -3.34 9.15 10.48
N TYR A 10 -2.98 9.41 9.23
CA TYR A 10 -2.23 10.58 8.81
C TYR A 10 -3.19 11.65 8.28
N SER A 11 -3.04 12.88 8.78
CA SER A 11 -3.68 14.03 8.14
C SER A 11 -2.82 14.48 6.96
N THR A 12 -3.36 14.38 5.75
CA THR A 12 -2.57 14.59 4.52
C THR A 12 -2.79 15.95 3.88
N GLN A 13 -3.94 16.58 4.12
CA GLN A 13 -4.34 17.83 3.46
C GLN A 13 -4.05 19.07 4.31
N ARG A 14 -4.15 18.96 5.64
CA ARG A 14 -4.03 20.09 6.59
C ARG A 14 -3.39 19.68 7.93
N PRO A 15 -2.83 20.63 8.70
CA PRO A 15 -2.40 20.40 10.09
C PRO A 15 -3.46 19.76 10.97
N VAL A 16 -3.01 19.05 12.00
CA VAL A 16 -3.88 18.49 13.03
C VAL A 16 -4.25 19.59 14.01
N ASP A 17 -5.51 19.99 13.98
CA ASP A 17 -6.10 20.99 14.86
C ASP A 17 -7.53 20.56 15.29
N ILE A 18 -8.14 21.32 16.19
CA ILE A 18 -9.53 21.16 16.63
C ILE A 18 -10.45 21.15 15.40
N GLY A 19 -11.25 20.09 15.28
CA GLY A 19 -12.21 19.93 14.18
C GLY A 19 -11.62 19.30 12.92
N THR A 20 -10.33 18.95 12.91
CA THR A 20 -9.68 18.24 11.79
C THR A 20 -9.63 16.72 11.99
N TYR A 21 -10.24 16.21 13.05
CA TYR A 21 -10.33 14.79 13.35
C TYR A 21 -11.69 14.43 13.98
N PRO A 22 -12.15 13.17 13.83
CA PRO A 22 -13.37 12.70 14.46
C PRO A 22 -13.36 12.80 15.98
N LYS A 23 -14.47 13.25 16.56
CA LYS A 23 -14.69 13.22 18.01
C LYS A 23 -15.85 12.30 18.31
N ASP A 24 -15.52 11.05 18.61
CA ASP A 24 -16.47 10.01 18.98
C ASP A 24 -16.33 9.71 20.48
N PRO A 25 -17.37 9.85 21.31
CA PRO A 25 -17.32 9.49 22.72
C PRO A 25 -16.97 8.01 22.97
N ASP A 26 -17.38 7.12 22.08
CA ASP A 26 -17.16 5.67 22.18
C ASP A 26 -15.78 5.25 21.64
N ASN A 27 -15.17 6.09 20.81
CA ASN A 27 -13.81 5.93 20.31
C ASN A 27 -13.01 7.23 20.46
N PRO A 28 -12.68 7.64 21.70
CA PRO A 28 -12.01 8.89 21.94
C PRO A 28 -10.59 8.89 21.35
N LEU A 29 -10.15 10.08 20.92
CA LEU A 29 -8.78 10.31 20.48
C LEU A 29 -7.81 9.91 21.59
N THR A 30 -6.91 8.98 21.28
CA THR A 30 -5.90 8.48 22.22
C THR A 30 -4.66 9.36 22.24
N GLY A 31 -4.32 9.95 21.08
CA GLY A 31 -3.20 10.86 20.95
C GLY A 31 -3.15 11.46 19.55
N PHE A 32 -2.39 12.53 19.41
CA PHE A 32 -2.11 13.13 18.12
C PHE A 32 -0.71 13.74 18.11
N LEU A 33 -0.18 13.95 16.92
CA LEU A 33 1.08 14.64 16.69
C LEU A 33 0.88 15.58 15.51
N ASN A 34 1.02 16.88 15.73
CA ASN A 34 1.08 17.86 14.63
C ASN A 34 2.55 18.10 14.28
N TYR A 35 2.89 18.07 13.01
CA TYR A 35 4.24 18.38 12.55
C TYR A 35 4.37 19.88 12.27
N ASP A 36 5.58 20.42 12.43
CA ASP A 36 5.86 21.83 12.13
C ASP A 36 5.69 22.14 10.63
N GLU A 37 6.04 21.18 9.79
CA GLU A 37 5.87 21.24 8.34
C GLU A 37 5.36 19.91 7.79
N ARG A 38 4.91 19.93 6.53
CA ARG A 38 4.44 18.72 5.84
C ARG A 38 5.60 17.72 5.69
N THR A 39 5.64 16.71 6.55
CA THR A 39 6.78 15.81 6.73
C THR A 39 6.58 14.50 5.98
N SER A 40 7.68 13.90 5.51
CA SER A 40 7.64 12.60 4.85
C SER A 40 7.42 11.46 5.85
N VAL A 41 6.44 10.60 5.58
CA VAL A 41 6.04 9.49 6.46
C VAL A 41 6.12 8.16 5.72
N GLU A 42 5.94 7.04 6.44
CA GLU A 42 5.83 5.69 5.83
C GLU A 42 7.04 5.38 4.91
N HIS A 43 8.25 5.61 5.43
CA HIS A 43 9.53 5.43 4.73
C HIS A 43 9.69 6.23 3.41
N GLY A 44 8.99 7.36 3.28
CA GLY A 44 9.05 8.20 2.10
C GLY A 44 7.90 7.99 1.12
N ALA A 45 6.90 7.19 1.47
CA ALA A 45 5.80 6.86 0.57
C ALA A 45 4.89 8.06 0.28
N PHE A 46 4.69 8.96 1.26
CA PHE A 46 3.93 10.20 1.08
C PHE A 46 4.32 11.24 2.15
N ARG A 47 3.68 12.42 2.10
CA ARG A 47 3.86 13.48 3.09
C ARG A 47 2.55 13.78 3.82
N ALA A 48 2.63 14.01 5.12
CA ALA A 48 1.51 14.31 6.01
C ALA A 48 1.83 15.55 6.86
N TRP A 49 0.80 16.14 7.44
CA TRP A 49 0.93 17.26 8.38
C TRP A 49 0.88 16.81 9.84
N GLY A 50 0.47 15.57 10.10
CA GLY A 50 0.43 15.02 11.44
C GLY A 50 -0.27 13.67 11.48
N GLU A 51 -0.46 13.19 12.70
CA GLU A 51 -1.01 11.87 13.02
C GLU A 51 -2.09 11.99 14.08
N VAL A 52 -3.11 11.14 13.98
CA VAL A 52 -4.11 10.92 15.03
C VAL A 52 -4.19 9.42 15.35
N ILE A 53 -4.40 9.10 16.61
CA ILE A 53 -4.31 7.75 17.15
C ILE A 53 -5.59 7.40 17.92
N TYR A 54 -6.13 6.22 17.67
CA TYR A 54 -7.36 5.70 18.29
C TYR A 54 -7.15 4.28 18.82
N ARG A 55 -8.03 3.83 19.71
CA ARG A 55 -8.06 2.44 20.23
C ARG A 55 -8.85 1.50 19.33
N SER A 56 -9.82 2.03 18.59
CA SER A 56 -10.62 1.29 17.62
C SER A 56 -10.47 1.92 16.23
N PRO A 57 -10.67 1.14 15.15
CA PRO A 57 -10.59 1.69 13.80
C PRO A 57 -11.66 2.76 13.59
N LEU A 58 -11.33 3.77 12.79
CA LEU A 58 -12.30 4.75 12.32
C LEU A 58 -13.17 4.13 11.24
N THR A 59 -14.41 4.61 11.12
CA THR A 59 -15.29 4.18 10.03
C THR A 59 -14.79 4.74 8.69
N PRO A 60 -15.13 4.10 7.56
CA PRO A 60 -14.80 4.63 6.23
C PRO A 60 -15.29 6.07 6.02
N ASP A 61 -16.47 6.41 6.54
CA ASP A 61 -17.03 7.76 6.45
C ASP A 61 -16.21 8.77 7.26
N GLN A 62 -15.79 8.42 8.47
CA GLN A 62 -14.91 9.27 9.28
C GLN A 62 -13.57 9.48 8.58
N ILE A 63 -12.99 8.43 8.01
CA ILE A 63 -11.73 8.52 7.26
C ILE A 63 -11.89 9.47 6.06
N TYR A 64 -12.99 9.33 5.31
CA TYR A 64 -13.28 10.16 4.14
C TYR A 64 -13.54 11.63 4.51
N GLN A 65 -14.46 11.89 5.45
CA GLN A 65 -14.88 13.24 5.84
C GLN A 65 -13.71 14.08 6.38
N TYR A 66 -12.80 13.45 7.11
CA TYR A 66 -11.64 14.13 7.69
C TYR A 66 -10.38 14.00 6.81
N GLU A 67 -10.50 13.41 5.62
CA GLU A 67 -9.41 13.24 4.63
C GLU A 67 -8.17 12.57 5.25
N LEU A 68 -8.44 11.62 6.15
CA LEU A 68 -7.43 10.87 6.86
C LEU A 68 -6.95 9.69 6.02
N ARG A 69 -5.69 9.33 6.18
CA ARG A 69 -5.11 8.15 5.55
C ARG A 69 -4.69 7.12 6.60
N PRO A 70 -5.20 5.89 6.59
CA PRO A 70 -4.81 4.89 7.57
C PRO A 70 -3.32 4.53 7.40
N SER A 71 -2.61 4.34 8.51
CA SER A 71 -1.26 3.79 8.46
C SER A 71 -1.31 2.35 7.96
N ARG A 72 -0.27 1.97 7.23
CA ARG A 72 -0.13 0.58 6.76
C ARG A 72 0.01 -0.41 7.92
N ASP A 73 0.43 0.08 9.08
CA ASP A 73 0.69 -0.73 10.27
C ASP A 73 -0.56 -0.99 11.12
N ASN A 74 -1.70 -0.38 10.75
CA ASN A 74 -2.98 -0.68 11.38
C ASN A 74 -3.33 -2.17 11.16
N PRO A 75 -3.84 -2.89 12.17
CA PRO A 75 -4.02 -4.34 12.12
C PRO A 75 -4.81 -4.86 10.89
N ASP A 76 -5.90 -4.17 10.56
CA ASP A 76 -6.78 -4.45 9.42
C ASP A 76 -6.07 -4.18 8.08
N VAL A 77 -5.33 -3.07 7.99
CA VAL A 77 -4.56 -2.72 6.79
C VAL A 77 -3.40 -3.70 6.59
N ARG A 78 -2.65 -4.04 7.64
CA ARG A 78 -1.56 -5.03 7.58
C ARG A 78 -2.06 -6.38 7.09
N ARG A 79 -3.21 -6.84 7.59
CA ARG A 79 -3.82 -8.11 7.18
C ARG A 79 -4.17 -8.08 5.69
N THR A 80 -4.89 -7.04 5.26
CA THR A 80 -5.28 -6.84 3.87
C THR A 80 -4.05 -6.79 2.95
N MET A 81 -3.02 -6.04 3.33
CA MET A 81 -1.77 -5.96 2.57
C MET A 81 -1.04 -7.30 2.51
N ALA A 82 -1.04 -8.09 3.57
CA ALA A 82 -0.38 -9.40 3.60
C ALA A 82 -1.04 -10.39 2.62
N GLU A 83 -2.38 -10.37 2.53
CA GLU A 83 -3.15 -11.16 1.58
C GLU A 83 -2.88 -10.73 0.13
N GLN A 84 -2.97 -9.42 -0.14
CA GLN A 84 -2.69 -8.87 -1.46
C GLN A 84 -1.23 -9.11 -1.90
N ALA A 85 -0.28 -9.04 -0.97
CA ALA A 85 1.12 -9.33 -1.26
C ALA A 85 1.34 -10.79 -1.71
N GLN A 86 0.56 -11.75 -1.22
CA GLN A 86 0.65 -13.13 -1.74
C GLN A 86 0.24 -13.20 -3.20
N VAL A 87 -0.93 -12.60 -3.52
CA VAL A 87 -1.47 -12.60 -4.88
C VAL A 87 -0.51 -11.92 -5.84
N VAL A 88 -0.05 -10.71 -5.50
CA VAL A 88 0.86 -9.93 -6.32
C VAL A 88 2.22 -10.64 -6.45
N GLY A 89 2.77 -11.20 -5.38
CA GLY A 89 4.09 -11.85 -5.43
C GLY A 89 4.11 -13.12 -6.26
N ILE A 90 3.06 -13.94 -6.18
CA ILE A 90 2.89 -15.11 -7.05
C ILE A 90 2.79 -14.67 -8.51
N TRP A 91 2.01 -13.63 -8.78
CA TRP A 91 1.85 -13.09 -10.13
C TRP A 91 3.16 -12.48 -10.67
N GLU A 92 3.91 -11.74 -9.86
CA GLU A 92 5.21 -11.15 -10.22
C GLU A 92 6.22 -12.24 -10.56
N MET A 93 6.25 -13.33 -9.77
CA MET A 93 7.12 -14.46 -10.02
C MET A 93 6.74 -15.20 -11.31
N ARG A 94 5.45 -15.48 -11.50
CA ARG A 94 4.92 -16.14 -12.71
C ARG A 94 5.20 -15.36 -13.99
N ASN A 95 5.13 -14.03 -13.91
CA ASN A 95 5.37 -13.13 -15.04
C ASN A 95 6.82 -12.68 -15.18
N HIS A 96 7.75 -13.26 -14.40
CA HIS A 96 9.16 -12.92 -14.41
C HIS A 96 9.43 -11.41 -14.26
N VAL A 97 8.63 -10.72 -13.45
CA VAL A 97 8.82 -9.30 -13.18
C VAL A 97 10.22 -9.10 -12.57
N PRO A 98 11.07 -8.21 -13.12
CA PRO A 98 12.39 -7.93 -12.58
C PRO A 98 12.33 -7.47 -11.13
N GLU A 99 13.26 -7.92 -10.29
CA GLU A 99 13.24 -7.65 -8.84
C GLU A 99 13.16 -6.17 -8.50
N ASN A 100 13.88 -5.32 -9.24
CA ASN A 100 13.87 -3.85 -9.06
C ASN A 100 12.53 -3.19 -9.39
N ARG A 101 11.59 -3.92 -10.03
CA ARG A 101 10.23 -3.46 -10.34
C ARG A 101 9.16 -4.15 -9.49
N ARG A 102 9.55 -5.09 -8.63
CA ARG A 102 8.59 -5.81 -7.78
C ARG A 102 8.12 -4.93 -6.64
N MET A 103 6.84 -5.06 -6.34
CA MET A 103 6.17 -4.50 -5.17
C MET A 103 6.29 -5.44 -3.97
N THR A 104 6.54 -6.73 -4.21
CA THR A 104 6.64 -7.73 -3.16
C THR A 104 8.06 -8.27 -3.02
N ARG A 105 8.39 -8.66 -1.79
CA ARG A 105 9.64 -9.34 -1.44
C ARG A 105 9.34 -10.75 -0.99
N TYR A 106 10.05 -11.71 -1.57
CA TYR A 106 10.02 -13.10 -1.13
C TYR A 106 10.79 -13.25 0.19
N VAL A 107 10.19 -13.89 1.20
CA VAL A 107 10.79 -14.03 2.54
C VAL A 107 10.95 -15.47 3.00
N HIS A 108 10.05 -16.36 2.57
CA HIS A 108 10.05 -17.78 2.92
C HIS A 108 9.34 -18.54 1.78
N PRO A 109 9.57 -19.85 1.58
CA PRO A 109 8.76 -20.70 0.69
C PRO A 109 7.28 -20.32 0.66
N GLY A 110 6.83 -19.85 -0.51
CA GLY A 110 5.44 -19.45 -0.77
C GLY A 110 4.96 -18.17 -0.08
N LYS A 111 5.83 -17.44 0.63
CA LYS A 111 5.45 -16.25 1.39
C LYS A 111 6.10 -14.98 0.84
N PHE A 112 5.25 -14.04 0.47
CA PHE A 112 5.61 -12.71 0.01
C PHE A 112 5.20 -11.65 1.03
N ILE A 113 5.93 -10.55 1.10
CA ILE A 113 5.51 -9.36 1.87
C ILE A 113 5.60 -8.12 0.99
N ALA A 114 4.77 -7.12 1.26
CA ALA A 114 4.88 -5.84 0.57
C ALA A 114 6.20 -5.14 0.90
N GLY A 115 6.78 -4.44 -0.08
CA GLY A 115 7.95 -3.59 0.14
C GLY A 115 7.67 -2.45 1.12
N LYS A 116 8.73 -1.96 1.79
CA LYS A 116 8.63 -0.91 2.83
C LYS A 116 8.04 0.42 2.33
N ARG A 117 8.22 0.74 1.06
CA ARG A 117 7.70 1.97 0.42
C ARG A 117 6.41 1.76 -0.36
N VAL A 118 5.96 0.51 -0.49
CA VAL A 118 4.72 0.20 -1.20
C VAL A 118 3.54 0.59 -0.34
N THR A 119 2.67 1.43 -0.87
CA THR A 119 1.45 1.85 -0.17
C THR A 119 0.35 0.79 -0.26
N PRO A 120 -0.61 0.78 0.69
CA PRO A 120 -1.79 -0.09 0.60
C PRO A 120 -2.55 0.07 -0.72
N GLU A 121 -2.70 1.29 -1.21
CA GLU A 121 -3.49 1.60 -2.41
C GLU A 121 -2.80 1.13 -3.69
N GLU A 122 -1.47 1.28 -3.78
CA GLU A 122 -0.71 0.76 -4.91
C GLU A 122 -0.76 -0.77 -4.96
N LEU A 123 -0.59 -1.44 -3.81
CA LEU A 123 -0.62 -2.89 -3.74
C LEU A 123 -2.01 -3.43 -4.08
N ALA A 124 -3.07 -2.80 -3.57
CA ALA A 124 -4.44 -3.16 -3.88
C ALA A 124 -4.75 -3.02 -5.38
N ARG A 125 -4.26 -1.94 -6.01
CA ARG A 125 -4.39 -1.75 -7.46
C ARG A 125 -3.68 -2.87 -8.23
N GLN A 126 -2.45 -3.20 -7.87
CA GLN A 126 -1.71 -4.26 -8.53
C GLN A 126 -2.33 -5.63 -8.30
N CYS A 127 -2.89 -5.89 -7.11
CA CYS A 127 -3.62 -7.12 -6.80
C CYS A 127 -4.82 -7.31 -7.73
N ARG A 128 -5.63 -6.26 -7.96
CA ARG A 128 -6.74 -6.30 -8.92
C ARG A 128 -6.25 -6.61 -10.33
N LEU A 129 -5.21 -5.92 -10.79
CA LEU A 129 -4.62 -6.17 -12.12
C LEU A 129 -4.09 -7.60 -12.26
N ALA A 130 -3.48 -8.15 -11.22
CA ALA A 130 -2.96 -9.52 -11.22
C ALA A 130 -4.08 -10.56 -11.31
N GLN A 131 -5.24 -10.28 -10.72
CA GLN A 131 -6.43 -11.13 -10.81
C GLN A 131 -7.07 -11.06 -12.20
N ASP A 132 -7.21 -9.85 -12.76
CA ASP A 132 -7.82 -9.63 -14.07
C ASP A 132 -6.91 -10.13 -15.22
N TYR A 133 -5.59 -9.98 -15.07
CA TYR A 133 -4.59 -10.31 -16.08
C TYR A 133 -3.52 -11.24 -15.51
N PRO A 134 -3.80 -12.55 -15.37
CA PRO A 134 -2.88 -13.50 -14.74
C PRO A 134 -1.55 -13.67 -15.50
N PHE A 135 -1.51 -13.32 -16.79
CA PHE A 135 -0.33 -13.34 -17.64
C PHE A 135 -0.13 -12.01 -18.36
N VAL A 136 1.08 -11.47 -18.28
CA VAL A 136 1.51 -10.28 -19.03
C VAL A 136 2.17 -10.77 -20.31
N TYR A 137 1.45 -10.65 -21.43
CA TYR A 137 2.03 -10.92 -22.74
C TYR A 137 2.97 -9.76 -23.12
N THR A 138 4.27 -9.91 -22.89
CA THR A 138 5.26 -9.12 -23.60
C THR A 138 5.27 -9.58 -25.06
N ARG A 139 4.40 -9.01 -25.91
CA ARG A 139 4.63 -9.05 -27.36
C ARG A 139 5.89 -8.21 -27.62
N GLY A 140 7.06 -8.84 -27.54
CA GLY A 140 8.24 -8.31 -28.21
C GLY A 140 7.91 -8.14 -29.70
N PRO A 141 8.53 -7.18 -30.41
CA PRO A 141 8.39 -7.10 -31.85
C PRO A 141 8.72 -8.48 -32.44
N ARG A 142 7.83 -9.04 -33.25
CA ARG A 142 8.11 -10.29 -33.98
C ARG A 142 9.45 -10.09 -34.68
N PRO A 143 10.43 -11.00 -34.54
CA PRO A 143 11.61 -10.94 -35.39
C PRO A 143 11.13 -10.93 -36.84
N LYS A 144 11.48 -9.88 -37.59
CA LYS A 144 11.27 -9.86 -39.04
C LYS A 144 11.98 -11.11 -39.56
N LYS A 145 11.24 -11.99 -40.25
CA LYS A 145 11.85 -13.13 -40.95
C LYS A 145 13.00 -12.57 -41.78
N SER A 146 14.23 -12.99 -41.49
CA SER A 146 15.37 -12.72 -42.36
C SER A 146 14.99 -13.18 -43.77
N PRO A 147 15.22 -12.38 -44.83
CA PRO A 147 15.00 -12.87 -46.18
C PRO A 147 15.86 -14.12 -46.37
N GLN A 148 15.23 -15.21 -46.81
CA GLN A 148 15.95 -16.37 -47.33
C GLN A 148 16.79 -15.87 -48.49
N ILE A 149 18.12 -16.00 -48.36
CA ILE A 149 19.03 -15.85 -49.49
C ILE A 149 18.72 -17.06 -50.39
N GLU A 150 17.91 -16.85 -51.42
CA GLU A 150 17.84 -17.76 -52.55
C GLU A 150 19.17 -17.66 -53.28
N GLY A 151 20.02 -18.68 -53.08
CA GLY A 151 21.19 -18.87 -53.92
C GLY A 151 20.75 -19.29 -55.32
N ARG A 152 21.18 -18.52 -56.32
CA ARG A 152 21.59 -19.01 -57.64
C ARG A 152 22.43 -17.97 -58.36
#